data_AF-A0A2M7KS46-F1
#
_entry.id   AF-A0A2M7KS46-F1
#
_cell.length_a   1.000
_cell.length_b   1.000
_cell.length_c   1.000
_cell.angle_alpha   90.00
_cell.angle_beta   90.00
_cell.angle_gamma   90.00
#
_symmetry.space_group_name_H-M   'P 1'
#
loop_
_entity.id
_entity.type
_entity.pdbx_description
1 polymer ?
#
loop_
_entity_poly.entity_id
_entity_poly.type
_entity_poly.pdbx_seq_one_letter_code
_entity_poly.pdbx_strand_id
1 'polypeptide(L)' 'KAAGKELLSKPISKETCTDGWLEVQVDLTAFAGKSVKLELVNQPTGWSWEAGYWAELSLDEAP' A
#
# COMPACT_ATOMS: atom_id res chain seq x y z
N LYS A 1 3.50 2.02 5.23
CA LYS A 1 3.96 2.83 6.40
C LYS A 1 4.80 3.99 5.91
N ALA A 2 4.85 5.10 6.64
CA ALA A 2 5.75 6.22 6.38
C ALA A 2 6.44 6.65 7.67
N ALA A 3 7.77 6.75 7.67
CA ALA A 3 8.56 7.06 8.86
C ALA A 3 8.20 6.16 10.08
N GLY A 4 7.99 4.86 9.83
CA GLY A 4 7.59 3.89 10.86
C GLY A 4 6.12 3.96 11.30
N LYS A 5 5.35 5.00 10.92
CA LYS A 5 3.92 5.10 11.21
C LYS A 5 3.10 4.31 10.20
N GLU A 6 2.17 3.49 10.67
CA GLU A 6 1.19 2.84 9.82
C GLU A 6 0.16 3.86 9.32
N LEU A 7 -0.01 3.92 8.00
CA LEU A 7 -0.97 4.81 7.33
C LEU A 7 -2.17 4.03 6.79
N LEU A 8 -1.95 2.77 6.40
CA LEU A 8 -2.96 1.88 5.86
C LEU A 8 -2.58 0.44 6.17
N SER A 9 -3.59 -0.34 6.55
CA SER A 9 -3.58 -1.80 6.61
C SER A 9 -4.89 -2.29 5.99
N LYS A 10 -4.80 -3.09 4.93
CA LYS A 10 -5.96 -3.51 4.14
C LYS A 10 -5.81 -4.97 3.70
N PRO A 11 -6.84 -5.82 3.90
CA PRO A 11 -6.85 -7.17 3.33
C PRO A 11 -6.78 -7.13 1.80
N ILE A 12 -5.97 -8.00 1.21
CA ILE A 12 -5.86 -8.20 -0.24
C ILE A 12 -6.31 -9.63 -0.53
N SER A 13 -7.49 -9.78 -1.14
CA SER A 13 -8.12 -11.05 -1.44
C SER A 13 -8.98 -10.98 -2.70
N LYS A 14 -9.56 -12.11 -3.10
CA LYS A 14 -10.48 -12.17 -4.25
C LYS A 14 -11.70 -11.27 -4.08
N GLU A 15 -12.12 -11.03 -2.84
CA GLU A 15 -13.29 -10.20 -2.51
C GLU A 15 -12.98 -8.69 -2.59
N THR A 16 -11.72 -8.30 -2.38
CA THR A 16 -11.31 -6.90 -2.40
C THR A 16 -10.72 -6.45 -3.74
N CYS A 17 -10.25 -7.39 -4.56
CA CYS A 17 -9.60 -7.13 -5.83
C CYS A 17 -10.56 -7.28 -7.01
N THR A 18 -10.38 -6.45 -8.03
CA THR A 18 -11.00 -6.59 -9.35
C THR A 18 -9.98 -7.22 -10.30
N ASP A 19 -10.31 -8.36 -10.89
CA ASP A 19 -9.41 -9.13 -11.77
C ASP A 19 -8.02 -9.41 -11.17
N GLY A 20 -7.98 -9.63 -9.84
CA GLY A 20 -6.75 -9.92 -9.11
C GLY A 20 -5.93 -8.68 -8.71
N TRP A 21 -6.37 -7.48 -9.07
CA TRP A 21 -5.70 -6.22 -8.76
C TRP A 21 -6.56 -5.31 -7.89
N LEU A 22 -5.89 -4.48 -7.09
CA LEU A 22 -6.53 -3.44 -6.30
C LEU A 22 -5.67 -2.19 -6.36
N GLU A 23 -6.28 -1.07 -6.76
CA GLU A 23 -5.65 0.24 -6.63
C GLU A 23 -5.71 0.71 -5.16
N VAL A 24 -4.60 1.28 -4.70
CA VAL A 24 -4.46 1.77 -3.32
C VAL A 24 -3.88 3.18 -3.35
N GLN A 25 -4.62 4.11 -2.77
CA GLN A 25 -4.19 5.50 -2.59
C GLN A 25 -4.02 5.79 -1.10
N VAL A 26 -2.93 6.51 -0.76
CA VAL A 26 -2.61 6.87 0.62
C VAL A 26 -2.18 8.33 0.66
N ASP A 27 -2.82 9.13 1.51
CA ASP A 27 -2.45 10.52 1.71
C ASP A 27 -1.09 10.65 2.44
N LEU A 28 -0.16 11.37 1.81
CA LEU A 28 1.18 11.66 2.34
C LEU A 28 1.34 13.13 2.77
N THR A 29 0.29 13.95 2.75
CA THR A 29 0.34 15.40 3.00
C THR A 29 1.04 15.75 4.31
N ALA A 30 0.83 14.95 5.37
CA ALA A 30 1.49 15.15 6.67
C ALA A 30 3.04 15.08 6.62
N PHE A 31 3.61 14.55 5.55
CA PHE A 31 5.05 14.42 5.30
C PHE A 31 5.58 15.35 4.22
N ALA A 32 4.76 16.29 3.71
CA ALA A 32 5.18 17.25 2.68
C ALA A 32 6.46 18.00 3.08
N GLY A 33 7.38 18.14 2.11
CA GLY A 33 8.68 18.80 2.29
C GLY A 33 9.70 18.00 3.12
N LYS A 34 9.40 16.76 3.51
CA LYS A 34 10.30 15.90 4.29
C LYS A 34 10.74 14.71 3.45
N SER A 35 12.01 14.31 3.61
CA SER A 35 12.47 13.01 3.16
C SER A 35 12.06 11.96 4.18
N VAL A 36 11.23 10.99 3.77
CA VAL A 36 10.74 9.91 4.63
C VAL A 36 10.89 8.56 3.93
N LYS A 37 11.18 7.52 4.70
CA LYS A 37 11.15 6.13 4.20
C LYS A 37 9.70 5.68 4.10
N LEU A 38 9.30 5.25 2.90
CA LEU A 38 8.07 4.51 2.67
C LEU A 38 8.36 3.01 2.73
N GLU A 39 7.46 2.27 3.38
CA GLU A 39 7.56 0.82 3.50
C GLU A 39 6.24 0.20 3.07
N LEU A 40 6.29 -0.56 1.98
CA LEU A 40 5.18 -1.33 1.42
C LEU A 40 5.42 -2.80 1.77
N VAL A 41 4.46 -3.45 2.42
CA VAL A 41 4.62 -4.79 2.99
C VAL A 41 3.46 -5.66 2.53
N ASN A 42 3.78 -6.76 1.85
CA ASN A 42 2.83 -7.85 1.61
C ASN A 42 2.82 -8.72 2.86
N GLN A 43 1.96 -8.37 3.82
CA GLN A 43 1.89 -9.04 5.11
C GLN A 43 1.04 -10.31 4.99
N PRO A 44 1.61 -11.52 5.15
CA PRO A 44 0.85 -12.77 5.19
C PRO A 44 -0.13 -12.78 6.37
N THR A 45 -1.31 -13.40 6.18
CA THR A 45 -2.37 -13.54 7.21
C THR A 45 -2.61 -14.99 7.65
N GLY A 46 -1.91 -15.96 7.04
CA GLY A 46 -1.86 -17.36 7.48
C GLY A 46 -2.62 -18.36 6.60
N TRP A 47 -3.17 -17.97 5.45
CA TRP A 47 -3.70 -18.89 4.43
C TRP A 47 -2.60 -19.37 3.47
N SER A 48 -2.89 -20.45 2.73
CA SER A 48 -1.90 -21.11 1.87
C SER A 48 -1.73 -20.38 0.54
N TRP A 49 -0.49 -20.14 0.10
CA TRP A 49 -0.15 -19.49 -1.19
C TRP A 49 -0.38 -17.98 -1.21
N GLU A 50 -0.09 -17.33 -0.09
CA GLU A 50 -0.09 -15.87 0.04
C GLU A 50 1.09 -15.23 -0.69
N ALA A 51 0.86 -14.85 -1.95
CA ALA A 51 1.75 -13.99 -2.71
C ALA A 51 1.00 -12.73 -3.17
N GLY A 52 1.71 -11.61 -3.22
CA GLY A 52 1.21 -10.37 -3.77
C GLY A 52 2.29 -9.69 -4.60
N TYR A 53 1.87 -8.92 -5.59
CA TYR A 53 2.77 -8.16 -6.47
C TYR A 53 2.37 -6.69 -6.46
N TRP A 54 3.36 -5.81 -6.63
CA TRP A 54 3.13 -4.40 -6.89
C TRP A 54 3.31 -4.18 -8.40
N ALA A 55 2.24 -3.77 -9.09
CA ALA A 55 2.29 -3.52 -10.53
C ALA A 55 2.98 -2.18 -10.83
N GLU A 56 2.51 -1.12 -10.18
CA GLU A 56 2.98 0.25 -10.38
C GLU A 56 3.01 0.97 -9.04
N LEU A 57 3.98 1.87 -8.89
CA LEU A 57 4.08 2.81 -7.79
C LEU A 57 4.26 4.21 -8.38
N SER A 58 3.27 5.07 -8.15
CA SER A 58 3.29 6.47 -8.55
C SER A 58 3.22 7.39 -7.33
N LEU A 59 3.69 8.62 -7.51
CA LEU A 59 3.45 9.73 -6.59
C LEU A 59 2.77 10.83 -7.38
N ASP A 60 1.56 11.16 -6.97
CA ASP A 60 0.77 12.22 -7.57
C ASP A 60 0.82 13.46 -6.69
N GLU A 61 0.87 14.63 -7.31
CA GLU A 61 0.66 15.89 -6.61
C GLU A 61 -0.82 16.01 -6.27
N ALA A 62 -1.12 16.46 -5.05
CA ALA A 62 -2.49 16.86 -4.75
C ALA A 62 -2.90 18.03 -5.67
N PRO A 63 -4.16 18.10 -6.13
CA PRO A 63 -4.64 19.21 -6.95
C PRO A 63 -4.54 20.57 -6.25
#